data_AF-A0AAU3DIJ6-F1
#
_entry.id   AF-A0AAU3DIJ6-F1
#
_cell.length_a   1.000
_cell.length_b   1.000
_cell.length_c   1.000
_cell.angle_alpha   90.00
_cell.angle_beta   90.00
_cell.angle_gamma   90.00
#
_symmetry.space_group_name_H-M   'P 1'
#
loop_
_entity.id
_entity.type
_entity.pdbx_description
1 polymer ?
#
loop_
_entity_poly.entity_id
_entity_poly.type
_entity_poly.pdbx_seq_one_letter_code
_entity_poly.pdbx_strand_id
1 'polypeptide(L)'
;MDDADRGDDVYQPQEESQASDPIEQLDTEDILDDPDVDDELDRGYSPPERPYAVDDVGTTAAEQQRGETLESRLAREVPEDGVPPGDGVGDVVDGDGEPWDREVGTVRAGRLTRDLDIDDPDSTAGEDVGIDGAAASAEEAAVHVIADGA
;
A
#
# COMPACT_ATOMS: atom_id res chain seq x y z
N MET A 1 -27.07 22.55 51.92
CA MET A 1 -27.31 23.78 51.15
C MET A 1 -25.99 24.51 51.13
N ASP A 2 -25.17 24.48 50.08
CA ASP A 2 -25.31 23.94 48.73
C ASP A 2 -23.90 23.61 48.24
N ASP A 3 -23.68 22.37 47.81
CA ASP A 3 -22.40 21.86 47.32
C ASP A 3 -22.53 21.51 45.83
N ALA A 4 -23.20 22.41 45.08
CA ALA A 4 -23.67 22.15 43.72
C ALA A 4 -23.38 23.30 42.72
N ASP A 5 -22.47 24.22 43.04
CA ASP A 5 -22.20 25.41 42.21
C ASP A 5 -20.75 25.50 41.68
N ARG A 6 -20.04 24.36 41.60
CA ARG A 6 -18.69 24.27 41.00
C ARG A 6 -18.58 23.17 39.95
N GLY A 7 -19.66 22.92 39.22
CA GLY A 7 -19.71 21.88 38.19
C GLY A 7 -19.58 22.37 36.74
N ASP A 8 -19.67 23.68 36.49
CA ASP A 8 -19.82 24.26 35.13
C ASP A 8 -18.50 24.81 34.55
N ASP A 9 -17.42 24.83 35.32
CA ASP A 9 -16.12 25.34 34.88
C ASP A 9 -15.21 24.25 34.27
N VAL A 10 -15.68 23.00 34.23
CA VAL A 10 -14.89 21.87 33.73
C VAL A 10 -15.45 21.44 32.37
N TYR A 11 -14.88 22.05 31.34
CA TYR A 11 -15.10 21.79 29.91
C TYR A 11 -16.37 22.41 29.30
N GLN A 12 -16.20 23.62 28.75
CA GLN A 12 -17.13 24.20 27.77
C GLN A 12 -16.71 23.68 26.38
N PRO A 13 -17.56 22.94 25.64
CA PRO A 13 -17.26 22.62 24.24
C PRO A 13 -17.17 23.94 23.46
N GLN A 14 -16.04 24.18 22.80
CA GLN A 14 -15.85 25.37 21.97
C GLN A 14 -16.91 25.35 20.84
N GLU A 15 -17.53 26.50 20.54
CA GLU A 15 -18.40 26.59 19.37
C GLU A 15 -17.60 26.22 18.11
N GLU A 16 -18.16 25.45 17.18
CA GLU A 16 -17.44 24.89 16.03
C GLU A 16 -16.72 25.96 15.16
N SER A 17 -17.14 27.22 15.28
CA SER A 17 -16.50 28.39 14.66
C SER A 17 -15.17 28.81 15.31
N GLN A 18 -14.88 28.35 16.52
CA GLN A 18 -13.64 28.59 17.28
C GLN A 18 -12.76 27.34 17.37
N ALA A 19 -13.31 26.15 17.05
CA ALA A 19 -12.59 24.87 16.98
C ALA A 19 -12.00 24.58 15.59
N SER A 20 -12.29 25.44 14.62
CA SER A 20 -11.56 25.45 13.36
C SER A 20 -10.32 26.31 13.58
N ASP A 21 -9.22 25.71 14.07
CA ASP A 21 -7.91 26.29 13.75
C ASP A 21 -7.92 26.47 12.23
N PRO A 22 -7.70 27.69 11.71
CA PRO A 22 -7.47 27.82 10.29
C PRO A 22 -6.40 26.79 9.93
N ILE A 23 -6.62 26.02 8.87
CA ILE A 23 -5.55 25.22 8.28
C ILE A 23 -4.59 26.24 7.65
N GLU A 24 -3.88 26.94 8.53
CA GLU A 24 -2.84 27.89 8.21
C GLU A 24 -1.65 27.01 7.83
N GLN A 25 -1.13 27.24 6.63
CA GLN A 25 0.12 26.60 6.23
C GLN A 25 1.19 27.04 7.24
N LEU A 26 1.98 26.08 7.70
CA LEU A 26 3.04 26.37 8.65
C LEU A 26 4.12 27.18 7.93
N ASP A 27 4.58 28.26 8.56
CA ASP A 27 5.71 29.02 8.03
C ASP A 27 6.96 28.12 8.01
N THR A 28 7.92 28.45 7.15
CA THR A 28 9.20 27.75 7.03
C THR A 28 9.95 27.66 8.37
N GLU A 29 9.72 28.62 9.27
CA GLU A 29 10.29 28.67 10.62
C GLU A 29 9.73 27.60 11.57
N ASP A 30 8.54 27.09 11.27
CA ASP A 30 7.75 26.17 12.10
C ASP A 30 7.80 24.72 11.60
N ILE A 31 8.50 24.45 10.49
CA ILE A 31 8.77 23.11 9.97
C ILE A 31 10.22 22.68 10.26
N LEU A 32 10.43 21.37 10.45
CA LEU A 32 11.77 20.80 10.68
C LEU A 32 12.58 20.63 9.39
N ASP A 33 11.91 20.63 8.25
CA ASP A 33 12.54 20.56 6.94
C ASP A 33 13.06 21.93 6.51
N ASP A 34 14.13 21.95 5.71
CA ASP A 34 14.71 23.16 5.12
C ASP A 34 14.22 23.25 3.66
N PRO A 35 13.07 23.90 3.40
CA PRO A 35 12.54 24.01 2.06
C PRO A 35 13.44 24.89 1.18
N ASP A 36 13.34 24.66 -0.13
CA ASP A 36 14.06 25.38 -1.17
C ASP A 36 13.59 26.84 -1.39
N VAL A 37 12.58 27.28 -0.64
CA VAL A 37 11.94 28.60 -0.73
C VAL A 37 11.72 29.18 0.68
N ASP A 38 11.81 30.50 0.82
CA ASP A 38 11.61 31.18 2.11
C ASP A 38 10.13 31.16 2.56
N ASP A 39 9.19 31.13 1.62
CA ASP A 39 7.73 31.03 1.83
C ASP A 39 7.16 29.89 0.97
N GLU A 40 6.33 29.00 1.54
CA GLU A 40 5.70 27.90 0.81
C GLU A 40 4.86 28.40 -0.38
N LEU A 41 4.30 29.61 -0.29
CA LEU A 41 3.52 30.24 -1.36
C LEU A 41 4.38 30.66 -2.56
N ASP A 42 5.71 30.75 -2.41
CA ASP A 42 6.63 31.05 -3.51
C ASP A 42 6.95 29.82 -4.37
N ARG A 43 6.55 28.61 -3.94
CA ARG A 43 6.75 27.39 -4.72
C ARG A 43 5.85 27.40 -5.96
N GLY A 44 6.46 27.60 -7.12
CA GLY A 44 5.78 27.50 -8.41
C GLY A 44 5.34 26.06 -8.72
N TYR A 45 4.09 25.88 -9.14
CA TYR A 45 3.66 24.61 -9.74
C TYR A 45 4.14 24.55 -11.20
N SER A 46 4.96 23.55 -11.53
CA SER A 46 5.32 23.24 -12.92
C SER A 46 4.39 22.14 -13.44
N PRO A 47 3.43 22.47 -14.34
CA PRO A 47 2.58 21.45 -14.93
C PRO A 47 3.42 20.45 -15.75
N PRO A 48 2.89 19.26 -16.00
CA PRO A 48 3.51 18.29 -16.91
C PRO A 48 3.75 18.92 -18.29
N GLU A 49 4.92 18.65 -18.89
CA GLU A 49 5.24 19.13 -20.24
C GLU A 49 4.36 18.51 -21.34
N ARG A 50 3.58 17.48 -20.98
CA ARG A 50 2.70 16.75 -21.89
C ARG A 50 1.41 16.32 -21.18
N PRO A 51 0.28 16.29 -21.89
CA PRO A 51 -0.96 15.74 -21.34
C PRO A 51 -0.79 14.27 -20.95
N TYR A 52 -1.38 13.89 -19.81
CA TYR A 52 -1.44 12.49 -19.38
C TYR A 52 -2.65 11.78 -19.98
N ALA A 53 -2.45 10.51 -20.35
CA ALA A 53 -3.50 9.59 -20.78
C ALA A 53 -4.41 10.08 -21.94
N VAL A 54 -3.98 11.11 -22.69
CA VAL A 54 -4.77 11.64 -23.83
C VAL A 54 -4.93 10.64 -24.97
N ASP A 55 -3.97 9.73 -25.09
CA ASP A 55 -3.98 8.64 -26.07
C ASP A 55 -4.44 7.32 -25.44
N ASP A 56 -4.92 7.32 -24.19
CA ASP A 56 -5.40 6.12 -23.53
C ASP A 56 -6.86 5.80 -23.92
N VAL A 57 -7.26 4.54 -23.71
CA VAL A 57 -8.61 4.07 -24.02
C VAL A 57 -9.60 4.64 -23.00
N GLY A 58 -10.75 5.12 -23.46
CA GLY A 58 -11.81 5.65 -22.59
C GLY A 58 -11.86 7.18 -22.53
N THR A 59 -11.09 7.86 -23.38
CA THR A 59 -11.12 9.32 -23.52
C THR A 59 -12.35 9.80 -24.32
N THR A 60 -12.95 8.94 -25.15
CA THR A 60 -14.18 9.26 -25.90
C THR A 60 -15.43 8.61 -25.29
N ALA A 61 -16.60 9.24 -25.50
CA ALA A 61 -17.88 8.72 -25.01
C ALA A 61 -18.22 7.31 -25.55
N ALA A 62 -17.81 7.02 -26.79
CA ALA A 62 -18.04 5.71 -27.40
C ALA A 62 -17.14 4.62 -26.77
N GLU A 63 -15.91 4.96 -26.40
CA GLU A 63 -15.01 4.03 -25.71
C GLU A 63 -15.48 3.77 -24.28
N GLN A 64 -15.94 4.80 -23.55
CA GLN A 64 -16.49 4.58 -22.21
C GLN A 64 -17.72 3.68 -22.21
N GLN A 65 -18.60 3.80 -23.21
CA GLN A 65 -19.75 2.89 -23.36
C GLN A 65 -19.34 1.47 -23.71
N ARG A 66 -18.31 1.31 -24.55
CA ARG A 66 -17.80 -0.02 -24.93
C ARG A 66 -17.03 -0.67 -23.78
N GLY A 67 -16.33 0.13 -22.98
CA GLY A 67 -15.32 -0.32 -22.03
C GLY A 67 -14.06 -0.82 -22.72
N GLU A 68 -12.99 -0.97 -21.93
CA GLU A 68 -11.77 -1.64 -22.37
C GLU A 68 -11.87 -3.15 -22.11
N THR A 69 -11.40 -3.96 -23.07
CA THR A 69 -11.33 -5.41 -22.93
C THR A 69 -10.23 -5.83 -21.95
N LEU A 70 -10.41 -6.95 -21.25
CA LEU A 70 -9.39 -7.51 -20.35
C LEU A 70 -8.05 -7.77 -21.06
N GLU A 71 -8.08 -8.31 -22.28
CA GLU A 71 -6.86 -8.58 -23.07
C GLU A 71 -6.04 -7.31 -23.34
N SER A 72 -6.72 -6.19 -23.67
CA SER A 72 -6.07 -4.88 -23.86
C SER A 72 -5.39 -4.39 -22.58
N ARG A 73 -6.03 -4.57 -21.41
CA ARG A 73 -5.46 -4.19 -20.12
C ARG A 73 -4.22 -5.02 -19.79
N LEU A 74 -4.31 -6.34 -19.98
CA LEU A 74 -3.19 -7.26 -19.75
C LEU A 74 -2.01 -6.98 -20.70
N ALA A 75 -2.27 -6.62 -21.95
CA ALA A 75 -1.21 -6.29 -22.91
C ALA A 75 -0.41 -5.02 -22.55
N ARG A 76 -0.98 -4.13 -21.71
CA ARG A 76 -0.31 -2.93 -21.20
C ARG A 76 0.40 -3.14 -19.87
N GLU A 77 0.16 -4.27 -19.20
CA GLU A 77 0.78 -4.59 -17.94
C GLU A 77 2.30 -4.71 -18.09
N VAL A 78 3.04 -4.06 -17.19
CA VAL A 78 4.50 -4.18 -17.10
C VAL A 78 4.79 -5.20 -16.00
N PRO A 79 5.61 -6.24 -16.27
CA PRO A 79 6.01 -7.18 -15.23
C PRO A 79 6.63 -6.45 -14.05
N GLU A 80 6.32 -6.89 -12.84
CA GLU A 80 6.98 -6.41 -11.63
C GLU A 80 8.50 -6.63 -11.76
N ASP A 81 9.28 -5.63 -11.35
CA ASP A 81 10.73 -5.79 -11.22
C ASP A 81 11.01 -6.91 -10.20
N GLY A 82 11.87 -7.85 -10.57
CA GLY A 82 12.22 -8.97 -9.70
C GLY A 82 12.83 -8.49 -8.37
N VAL A 83 12.80 -9.38 -7.37
CA VAL A 83 13.42 -9.13 -6.06
C VAL A 83 14.85 -8.62 -6.25
N PRO A 84 15.26 -7.51 -5.61
CA PRO A 84 16.62 -7.01 -5.67
C PRO A 84 17.64 -8.12 -5.38
N PRO A 85 18.81 -8.13 -6.03
CA PRO A 85 19.84 -9.12 -5.75
C PRO A 85 20.22 -9.05 -4.26
N GLY A 86 20.05 -10.18 -3.55
CA GLY A 86 20.38 -10.27 -2.14
C GLY A 86 21.87 -10.29 -1.86
N ASP A 87 22.24 -10.17 -0.59
CA ASP A 87 23.62 -10.28 -0.10
C ASP A 87 24.13 -11.73 0.00
N GLY A 88 23.25 -12.70 -0.28
CA GLY A 88 23.53 -14.14 -0.26
C GLY A 88 23.58 -14.74 1.15
N VAL A 89 23.19 -14.00 2.18
CA VAL A 89 23.22 -14.45 3.58
C VAL A 89 21.84 -14.86 4.06
N GLY A 90 20.81 -14.04 3.82
CA GLY A 90 19.47 -14.29 4.35
C GLY A 90 18.34 -13.60 3.58
N ASP A 91 17.13 -13.69 4.14
CA ASP A 91 15.88 -13.16 3.56
C ASP A 91 15.79 -11.62 3.56
N VAL A 92 16.55 -10.96 4.43
CA VAL A 92 16.65 -9.50 4.51
C VAL A 92 18.03 -9.05 4.05
N VAL A 93 18.08 -8.26 2.98
CA VAL A 93 19.31 -7.65 2.48
C VAL A 93 19.83 -6.59 3.46
N ASP A 94 21.11 -6.66 3.81
CA ASP A 94 21.77 -5.71 4.72
C ASP A 94 21.10 -5.58 6.11
N GLY A 95 20.42 -6.65 6.56
CA GLY A 95 19.72 -6.69 7.84
C GLY A 95 20.01 -7.96 8.65
N ASP A 96 19.42 -8.04 9.85
CA ASP A 96 19.51 -9.21 10.72
C ASP A 96 18.46 -10.28 10.33
N GLY A 97 18.31 -10.54 9.04
CA GLY A 97 17.39 -11.54 8.51
C GLY A 97 17.76 -12.97 8.89
N GLU A 98 16.82 -13.90 8.70
CA GLU A 98 17.09 -15.31 8.90
C GLU A 98 17.96 -15.84 7.75
N PRO A 99 19.03 -16.62 8.03
CA PRO A 99 19.86 -17.20 6.98
C PRO A 99 19.07 -18.12 6.05
N TRP A 100 19.47 -18.19 4.78
CA TRP A 100 18.90 -19.16 3.84
C TRP A 100 19.26 -20.60 4.25
N ASP A 101 18.40 -21.21 5.06
CA ASP A 101 18.48 -22.61 5.43
C ASP A 101 17.18 -23.35 5.04
N ARG A 102 16.93 -24.51 5.65
CA ARG A 102 15.74 -25.33 5.36
C ARG A 102 14.45 -24.79 6.01
N GLU A 103 14.51 -23.66 6.70
CA GLU A 103 13.39 -23.02 7.41
C GLU A 103 12.93 -21.74 6.67
N VAL A 104 13.68 -21.30 5.64
CA VAL A 104 13.38 -20.11 4.83
C VAL A 104 13.14 -20.49 3.37
N GLY A 105 11.97 -20.16 2.84
CA GLY A 105 11.62 -20.42 1.45
C GLY A 105 12.15 -19.36 0.49
N THR A 106 12.77 -19.76 -0.63
CA THR A 106 13.24 -18.83 -1.68
C THR A 106 12.22 -18.62 -2.81
N VAL A 107 11.18 -19.45 -2.85
CA VAL A 107 10.13 -19.39 -3.86
C VAL A 107 8.88 -18.84 -3.21
N ARG A 108 8.42 -17.70 -3.70
CA ARG A 108 7.16 -17.10 -3.26
C ARG A 108 6.00 -18.07 -3.48
N ALA A 109 5.13 -18.21 -2.49
CA ALA A 109 3.89 -18.96 -2.62
C ALA A 109 2.91 -18.23 -3.57
N GLY A 110 2.17 -19.02 -4.34
CA GLY A 110 1.03 -18.56 -5.11
C GLY A 110 -0.28 -18.54 -4.31
N ARG A 111 -1.39 -18.52 -5.04
CA ARG A 111 -2.72 -18.63 -4.46
C ARG A 111 -2.86 -19.98 -3.76
N LEU A 112 -3.13 -19.97 -2.47
CA LEU A 112 -3.39 -21.18 -1.69
C LEU A 112 -4.87 -21.53 -1.77
N THR A 113 -5.18 -22.72 -2.27
CA THR A 113 -6.54 -23.25 -2.33
C THR A 113 -6.65 -24.52 -1.50
N ARG A 114 -7.86 -24.94 -1.18
CA ARG A 114 -8.09 -26.22 -0.55
C ARG A 114 -9.34 -26.84 -1.13
N ASP A 115 -9.24 -28.09 -1.58
CA ASP A 115 -10.41 -28.93 -1.72
C ASP A 115 -10.85 -29.36 -0.31
N LEU A 116 -11.92 -28.73 0.18
CA LEU A 116 -12.51 -29.03 1.48
C LEU A 116 -13.18 -30.41 1.41
N ASP A 117 -12.43 -31.47 1.70
CA ASP A 117 -13.04 -32.77 2.01
C ASP A 117 -13.66 -32.69 3.42
N ILE A 118 -14.90 -33.14 3.54
CA ILE A 118 -15.74 -32.97 4.74
C ILE A 118 -15.18 -33.79 5.92
N ASP A 119 -14.37 -34.82 5.62
CA ASP A 119 -13.79 -35.74 6.60
C ASP A 119 -12.38 -35.35 7.10
N ASP A 120 -11.76 -34.28 6.59
CA ASP A 120 -10.46 -33.78 7.08
C ASP A 120 -10.60 -32.37 7.71
N PRO A 121 -10.50 -32.24 9.04
CA PRO A 121 -10.77 -30.99 9.73
C PRO A 121 -9.58 -30.02 9.82
N ASP A 122 -8.41 -30.28 9.22
CA ASP A 122 -7.27 -29.37 9.39
C ASP A 122 -7.45 -28.07 8.60
N SER A 123 -8.10 -27.06 9.21
CA SER A 123 -8.38 -25.74 8.65
C SER A 123 -7.14 -24.95 8.20
N THR A 124 -5.95 -25.45 8.49
CA THR A 124 -4.67 -24.75 8.28
C THR A 124 -3.96 -25.21 7.00
N ALA A 125 -4.37 -26.34 6.41
CA ALA A 125 -3.76 -26.86 5.19
C ALA A 125 -4.24 -26.10 3.94
N GLY A 126 -3.34 -25.94 2.97
CA GLY A 126 -3.62 -25.35 1.66
C GLY A 126 -2.61 -25.81 0.61
N GLU A 127 -3.06 -25.89 -0.63
CA GLU A 127 -2.29 -26.28 -1.82
C GLU A 127 -2.01 -25.04 -2.66
N ASP A 128 -0.74 -24.81 -2.98
CA ASP A 128 -0.32 -23.75 -3.89
C ASP A 128 -0.69 -24.13 -5.33
N VAL A 129 -1.59 -23.35 -5.94
CA VAL A 129 -2.01 -23.51 -7.34
C VAL A 129 -1.40 -22.46 -8.27
N GLY A 130 -0.35 -21.77 -7.81
CA GLY A 130 0.41 -20.79 -8.58
C GLY A 130 -0.10 -19.36 -8.44
N ILE A 131 0.66 -18.42 -9.03
CA ILE A 131 0.39 -16.99 -9.00
C ILE A 131 -0.81 -16.66 -9.91
N ASP A 132 -1.84 -16.00 -9.37
CA ASP A 132 -3.09 -15.69 -10.08
C ASP A 132 -3.05 -14.39 -10.92
N GLY A 133 -1.85 -13.88 -11.21
CA GLY A 133 -1.62 -12.75 -12.13
C GLY A 133 -2.20 -11.40 -11.70
N ALA A 134 -2.76 -11.28 -10.50
CA ALA A 134 -3.07 -10.00 -9.88
C ALA A 134 -1.88 -9.50 -9.08
N ALA A 135 -1.72 -8.17 -8.96
CA ALA A 135 -0.81 -7.58 -7.98
C ALA A 135 -1.13 -8.16 -6.61
N ALA A 136 -0.15 -8.87 -6.04
CA ALA A 136 -0.31 -9.48 -4.74
C ALA A 136 -0.49 -8.41 -3.67
N SER A 137 -1.31 -8.71 -2.66
CA SER A 137 -1.27 -7.91 -1.44
C SER A 137 0.10 -8.06 -0.77
N ALA A 138 0.47 -7.10 0.07
CA ALA A 138 1.74 -7.15 0.81
C ALA A 138 1.84 -8.44 1.66
N GLU A 139 0.71 -8.90 2.22
CA GLU A 139 0.66 -10.14 3.00
C GLU A 139 0.89 -11.37 2.15
N GLU A 140 0.28 -11.44 0.96
CA GLU A 140 0.46 -12.57 0.05
C GLU A 140 1.88 -12.61 -0.52
N ALA A 141 2.49 -11.44 -0.74
CA ALA A 141 3.88 -11.33 -1.18
C ALA A 141 4.92 -11.76 -0.14
N ALA A 142 4.55 -11.78 1.13
CA ALA A 142 5.44 -12.19 2.21
C ALA A 142 5.55 -13.72 2.35
N VAL A 143 4.63 -14.50 1.78
CA VAL A 143 4.58 -15.95 1.98
C VAL A 143 5.48 -16.69 1.00
N HIS A 144 6.33 -17.58 1.51
CA HIS A 144 7.27 -18.39 0.74
C HIS A 144 7.12 -19.88 1.03
N VAL A 145 7.36 -20.72 0.02
CA VAL A 145 7.30 -22.17 0.11
C VAL A 145 8.67 -22.71 0.51
N ILE A 146 8.68 -23.55 1.55
CA ILE A 146 9.83 -24.35 1.95
C ILE A 146 9.70 -25.71 1.26
N ALA A 147 10.71 -26.10 0.48
CA ALA A 147 10.69 -27.40 -0.19
C ALA A 147 10.86 -28.53 0.84
N ASP A 148 10.04 -29.59 0.70
CA ASP A 148 10.27 -30.83 1.44
C ASP A 148 11.66 -31.38 1.09
N GLY A 149 12.42 -31.74 2.12
CA GLY A 149 13.83 -32.11 1.98
C GLY A 149 14.06 -33.21 0.92
N ALA A 150 15.04 -32.98 0.05
CA ALA A 150 15.59 -33.99 -0.85
C ALA A 150 16.39 -35.07 -0.10
#